data_AF-A0A7G2DVX1-F1
#
_entry.id   AF-A0A7G2DVX1-F1
#
_cell.length_a   1.000
_cell.length_b   1.000
_cell.length_c   1.000
_cell.angle_alpha   90.00
_cell.angle_beta   90.00
_cell.angle_gamma   90.00
#
_symmetry.space_group_name_H-M   'P 1'
#
loop_
_entity.id
_entity.type
_entity.pdbx_description
1 polymer ?
#
loop_
_entity_poly.entity_id
_entity_poly.type
_entity_poly.pdbx_seq_one_letter_code
_entity_poly.pdbx_strand_id
1 'polypeptide(L)'
;MRGTQQRAVMWRVWKEGGTGFLYWGANCYEKATVPSAEVKFRRGLPPGDGVLYYPGEVFSSSSEPVASLRLERLLSGLQDYEYLKLYESKYGREEAMGLLEKTGVYTGPERYTLEHRPIDVLRGEVYNTCRPS
;
A
#
# COMPACT_ATOMS: atom_id res chain seq x y z
N MET A 1 0.44 -6.18 -12.92
CA MET A 1 -0.06 -6.08 -11.53
C MET A 1 -1.20 -5.07 -11.48
N ARG A 2 -2.31 -5.37 -10.78
CA ARG A 2 -3.45 -4.45 -10.61
C ARG A 2 -3.26 -3.44 -9.46
N GLY A 3 -2.19 -3.58 -8.67
CA GLY A 3 -1.84 -2.68 -7.57
C GLY A 3 -2.62 -2.92 -6.27
N THR A 4 -3.68 -3.74 -6.29
CA THR A 4 -4.49 -4.08 -5.11
C THR A 4 -3.74 -4.98 -4.12
N GLN A 5 -2.83 -5.83 -4.60
CA GLN A 5 -1.97 -6.69 -3.77
C GLN A 5 -1.20 -5.90 -2.72
N GLN A 6 -0.60 -4.76 -3.10
CA GLN A 6 0.17 -3.92 -2.19
C GLN A 6 -0.73 -3.22 -1.16
N ARG A 7 -1.98 -2.92 -1.52
CA ARG A 7 -2.97 -2.32 -0.62
C ARG A 7 -3.53 -3.32 0.38
N ALA A 8 -3.76 -4.55 -0.06
CA ALA A 8 -4.30 -5.63 0.76
C ALA A 8 -3.44 -5.93 2.00
N VAL A 9 -2.13 -5.65 1.94
CA VAL A 9 -1.23 -5.68 3.09
C VAL A 9 -1.76 -4.79 4.22
N MET A 10 -2.15 -3.56 3.93
CA MET A 10 -2.61 -2.60 4.94
C MET A 10 -4.03 -2.90 5.43
N TRP A 11 -4.90 -3.43 4.56
CA TRP A 11 -6.22 -3.91 4.98
C TRP A 11 -6.10 -5.10 5.95
N ARG A 12 -5.15 -6.01 5.68
CA ARG A 12 -4.80 -7.11 6.58
C ARG A 12 -4.28 -6.60 7.91
N VAL A 13 -3.31 -5.68 7.88
CA VAL A 13 -2.74 -5.05 9.09
C VAL A 13 -3.87 -4.46 9.93
N TRP A 14 -4.78 -3.68 9.33
CA TRP A 14 -5.92 -3.15 10.07
C TRP A 14 -6.80 -4.25 10.65
N LYS A 15 -7.23 -5.23 9.84
CA LYS A 15 -8.17 -6.29 10.25
C LYS A 15 -7.61 -7.18 11.37
N GLU A 16 -6.31 -7.48 11.34
CA GLU A 16 -5.62 -8.31 12.32
C GLU A 16 -5.14 -7.53 13.55
N GLY A 17 -5.41 -6.22 13.62
CA GLY A 17 -5.06 -5.38 14.78
C GLY A 17 -3.59 -4.96 14.83
N GLY A 18 -2.88 -5.06 13.70
CA GLY A 18 -1.52 -4.53 13.56
C GLY A 18 -1.49 -3.00 13.53
N THR A 19 -0.39 -2.41 13.97
CA THR A 19 -0.19 -0.95 14.06
C THR A 19 0.57 -0.36 12.89
N GLY A 20 1.03 -1.20 11.95
CA GLY A 20 1.82 -0.78 10.81
C GLY A 20 2.38 -1.96 10.03
N PHE A 21 3.27 -1.67 9.09
CA PHE A 21 3.90 -2.66 8.23
C PHE A 21 5.40 -2.41 8.13
N LEU A 22 6.19 -3.48 8.22
CA LEU A 22 7.64 -3.44 8.08
C LEU A 22 8.04 -4.20 6.81
N TYR A 23 8.86 -3.55 5.97
CA TYR A 23 9.46 -4.16 4.79
C TYR A 23 10.98 -4.20 4.95
N TRP A 24 11.60 -5.33 4.61
CA TRP A 24 12.97 -5.64 4.99
C TRP A 24 14.04 -4.79 4.27
N GLY A 25 13.74 -4.22 3.11
CA GLY A 25 14.66 -3.37 2.36
C GLY A 25 13.94 -2.56 1.29
N ALA A 26 14.35 -1.31 1.07
CA ALA A 26 13.68 -0.42 0.11
C ALA A 26 14.59 0.08 -1.04
N ASN A 27 15.89 -0.19 -0.97
CA ASN A 27 16.91 0.21 -1.94
C ASN A 27 18.04 -0.83 -2.09
N CYS A 28 17.73 -2.10 -1.87
CA CYS A 28 18.71 -3.19 -1.87
C CYS A 28 19.04 -3.66 -3.30
N TYR A 29 19.62 -2.77 -4.10
CA TYR A 29 20.11 -3.06 -5.44
C TYR A 29 21.31 -4.00 -5.45
N GLU A 30 21.59 -4.59 -6.62
CA GLU A 30 22.94 -5.06 -6.91
C GLU A 30 23.89 -3.84 -6.96
N LYS A 31 25.13 -4.01 -6.49
CA LYS A 31 26.07 -2.89 -6.38
C LYS A 31 26.36 -2.32 -7.77
N ALA A 32 25.99 -1.05 -7.98
CA ALA A 32 26.38 -0.32 -9.17
C ALA A 32 27.90 -0.04 -9.15
N THR A 33 28.57 -0.27 -10.27
CA THR A 33 30.00 0.04 -10.43
C THR A 33 30.24 1.45 -10.97
N VAL A 34 29.22 2.08 -11.57
CA VAL A 34 29.23 3.47 -12.06
C VAL A 34 27.87 4.13 -11.83
N PRO A 35 27.78 5.48 -11.67
CA PRO A 35 26.52 6.18 -11.41
C PRO A 35 25.45 6.01 -12.50
N SER A 36 25.85 5.82 -13.75
CA SER A 36 24.96 5.61 -14.91
C SER A 36 24.59 4.15 -15.16
N ALA A 37 25.00 3.24 -14.28
CA ALA A 37 24.72 1.82 -14.46
C ALA A 37 23.20 1.56 -14.39
N GLU A 38 22.73 0.67 -15.26
CA GLU A 38 21.37 0.17 -15.20
C GLU A 38 21.08 -0.41 -13.81
N VAL A 39 19.90 -0.12 -13.28
CA VAL A 39 19.45 -0.67 -12.01
C VAL A 39 19.23 -2.17 -12.14
N LYS A 40 20.01 -2.95 -11.37
CA LYS A 40 19.92 -4.41 -11.33
C LYS A 40 19.41 -4.89 -9.98
N PHE A 41 18.47 -5.83 -10.01
CA PHE A 41 17.97 -6.49 -8.80
C PHE A 41 18.97 -7.54 -8.31
N ARG A 42 19.05 -7.72 -6.98
CA ARG A 42 19.91 -8.74 -6.37
C ARG A 42 19.52 -10.14 -6.85
N ARG A 43 20.53 -10.96 -7.12
CA ARG A 43 20.35 -12.39 -7.45
C ARG A 43 19.88 -13.16 -6.22
N GLY A 44 19.10 -14.23 -6.44
CA GLY A 44 18.59 -15.09 -5.37
C GLY A 44 17.29 -14.59 -4.72
N LEU A 45 16.76 -13.46 -5.18
CA LEU A 45 15.47 -12.91 -4.73
C LEU A 45 14.52 -12.71 -5.92
N PRO A 46 13.19 -12.71 -5.70
CA PRO A 46 12.25 -12.31 -6.73
C PRO A 46 12.59 -10.90 -7.26
N PRO A 47 12.43 -10.65 -8.57
CA PRO A 47 12.70 -9.33 -9.15
C PRO A 47 11.96 -8.20 -8.41
N GLY A 48 12.72 -7.20 -7.96
CA GLY A 48 12.19 -6.04 -7.23
C GLY A 48 11.99 -6.23 -5.72
N ASP A 49 12.26 -7.42 -5.18
CA ASP A 49 12.29 -7.62 -3.73
C ASP A 49 13.47 -6.88 -3.09
N GLY A 50 13.22 -6.21 -1.97
CA GLY A 50 14.15 -5.29 -1.32
C GLY A 50 14.25 -3.91 -1.98
N VAL A 51 13.41 -3.61 -2.98
CA VAL A 51 13.46 -2.36 -3.75
C VAL A 51 12.08 -1.71 -3.80
N LEU A 52 11.96 -0.42 -3.44
CA LEU A 52 10.70 0.34 -3.48
C LEU A 52 10.85 1.77 -4.05
N TYR A 53 12.05 2.35 -4.05
CA TYR A 53 12.32 3.66 -4.68
C TYR A 53 13.65 3.61 -5.42
N TYR A 54 13.74 4.32 -6.54
CA TYR A 54 14.86 4.28 -7.48
C TYR A 54 15.69 5.57 -7.47
N PRO A 55 16.98 5.52 -7.89
CA PRO A 55 17.76 6.72 -8.11
C PRO A 55 17.10 7.64 -9.16
N GLY A 56 17.03 8.93 -8.88
CA GLY A 56 16.36 9.90 -9.75
C GLY A 56 17.07 10.14 -11.07
N GLU A 57 18.40 9.99 -11.07
CA GLU A 57 19.28 10.25 -12.22
C GLU A 57 19.04 9.26 -13.37
N VAL A 58 18.40 8.13 -13.08
CA VAL A 58 18.02 7.12 -14.09
C VAL A 58 16.78 7.58 -14.88
N PHE A 59 15.95 8.46 -14.32
CA PHE A 59 14.67 8.86 -14.89
C PHE A 59 14.56 10.36 -15.18
N SER A 60 15.46 11.18 -14.65
CA SER A 60 15.44 12.64 -14.75
C SER A 60 16.82 13.24 -14.49
N SER A 61 16.93 14.58 -14.59
CA SER A 61 18.11 15.34 -14.18
C SER A 61 18.22 15.55 -12.66
N SER A 62 17.25 15.06 -11.88
CA SER A 62 17.21 15.21 -10.42
C SER A 62 17.93 14.06 -9.72
N SER A 63 18.62 14.36 -8.62
CA SER A 63 19.18 13.37 -7.70
C SER A 63 18.19 12.91 -6.63
N GLU A 64 16.93 13.36 -6.67
CA GLU A 64 15.90 12.95 -5.73
C GLU A 64 15.41 11.52 -6.02
N PRO A 65 15.21 10.67 -5.00
CA PRO A 65 14.67 9.33 -5.21
C PRO A 65 13.27 9.35 -5.82
N VAL A 66 13.01 8.43 -6.74
CA VAL A 66 11.71 8.27 -7.41
C VAL A 66 10.98 7.08 -6.83
N ALA A 67 9.76 7.29 -6.34
CA ALA A 67 8.92 6.23 -5.81
C ALA A 67 8.50 5.22 -6.89
N SER A 68 8.51 3.93 -6.56
CA SER A 68 7.93 2.92 -7.43
C SER A 68 6.40 2.92 -7.35
N LEU A 69 5.74 2.40 -8.38
CA LEU A 69 4.30 2.15 -8.33
C LEU A 69 3.91 1.26 -7.13
N ARG A 70 4.77 0.32 -6.71
CA ARG A 70 4.51 -0.54 -5.55
C ARG A 70 4.49 0.26 -4.25
N LEU A 71 5.39 1.22 -4.09
CA LEU A 71 5.42 2.11 -2.93
C LEU A 71 4.18 3.02 -2.90
N GLU A 72 3.80 3.60 -4.04
CA GLU A 72 2.60 4.44 -4.15
C GLU A 72 1.31 3.65 -3.85
N ARG A 73 1.24 2.39 -4.26
CA ARG A 73 0.11 1.52 -3.90
C ARG A 73 0.13 1.13 -2.41
N LEU A 74 1.31 0.93 -1.81
CA LEU A 74 1.41 0.71 -0.36
C LEU A 74 0.92 1.94 0.42
N LEU A 75 1.32 3.14 0.01
CA LEU A 75 0.82 4.40 0.57
C LEU A 75 -0.70 4.53 0.42
N SER A 76 -1.25 4.17 -0.73
CA SER A 76 -2.71 4.15 -0.94
C SER A 76 -3.41 3.18 0.02
N GLY A 77 -2.80 2.03 0.31
CA GLY A 77 -3.29 1.09 1.32
C GLY A 77 -3.19 1.65 2.74
N LEU A 78 -2.12 2.38 3.06
CA LEU A 78 -1.96 3.02 4.37
C LEU A 78 -3.04 4.09 4.59
N GLN A 79 -3.40 4.85 3.55
CA GLN A 79 -4.53 5.78 3.62
C GLN A 79 -5.87 5.05 3.89
N ASP A 80 -6.07 3.86 3.31
CA ASP A 80 -7.26 3.05 3.60
C ASP A 80 -7.28 2.55 5.05
N TYR A 81 -6.11 2.17 5.58
CA TYR A 81 -5.95 1.82 7.00
C TYR A 81 -6.37 3.01 7.88
N GLU A 82 -5.92 4.23 7.57
CA GLU A 82 -6.30 5.43 8.33
C GLU A 82 -7.79 5.76 8.21
N TYR A 83 -8.41 5.54 7.04
CA TYR A 83 -9.86 5.69 6.88
C TYR A 83 -10.64 4.69 7.74
N LEU A 84 -10.19 3.44 7.80
CA LEU A 84 -10.79 2.44 8.68
C LEU A 84 -10.60 2.79 10.15
N LYS A 85 -9.42 3.31 10.56
CA LYS A 85 -9.19 3.83 11.91
C LYS A 85 -10.08 5.02 12.25
N LEU A 86 -10.29 5.94 11.31
CA LEU A 86 -11.20 7.07 11.47
C LEU A 86 -12.66 6.63 11.63
N TYR A 87 -13.09 5.64 10.86
CA TYR A 87 -14.44 5.10 10.97
C TYR A 87 -14.62 4.35 12.30
N GLU A 88 -13.66 3.50 12.65
CA GLU A 88 -13.61 2.76 13.92
C GLU A 88 -13.64 3.70 15.14
N SER A 89 -12.96 4.84 15.09
CA SER A 89 -12.94 5.78 16.22
C SER A 89 -14.29 6.46 16.47
N LYS A 90 -15.16 6.54 15.45
CA LYS A 90 -16.50 7.13 15.57
C LYS A 90 -17.58 6.09 15.89
N TYR A 91 -17.50 4.90 15.28
CA TYR A 91 -18.58 3.91 15.30
C TYR A 91 -18.21 2.61 16.00
N GLY A 92 -16.95 2.44 16.38
CA GLY A 92 -16.45 1.21 17.00
C GLY A 92 -15.96 0.18 15.98
N ARG A 93 -15.30 -0.85 16.51
CA ARG A 93 -14.62 -1.89 15.72
C ARG A 93 -15.59 -2.79 14.95
N GLU A 94 -16.72 -3.16 15.55
CA GLU A 94 -17.71 -4.03 14.93
C GLU A 94 -18.30 -3.40 13.66
N GLU A 95 -18.69 -2.12 13.72
CA GLU A 95 -19.20 -1.38 12.57
C GLU A 95 -18.14 -1.22 11.47
N ALA A 96 -16.88 -0.96 11.83
CA ALA A 96 -15.80 -0.87 10.86
C ALA A 96 -15.51 -2.21 10.17
N MET A 97 -15.63 -3.32 10.89
CA MET A 97 -15.53 -4.68 10.32
C MET A 97 -16.69 -4.94 9.36
N GLY A 98 -17.92 -4.56 9.75
CA GLY A 98 -19.10 -4.63 8.90
C GLY A 98 -18.95 -3.81 7.61
N LEU A 99 -18.35 -2.62 7.68
CA LEU A 99 -18.05 -1.79 6.51
C LEU A 99 -17.07 -2.49 5.56
N LEU A 100 -15.98 -3.05 6.09
CA LEU A 100 -14.97 -3.76 5.31
C LEU A 100 -15.56 -4.99 4.60
N GLU A 101 -16.46 -5.72 5.27
CA GLU A 101 -17.17 -6.88 4.72
C GLU A 101 -18.23 -6.49 3.68
N LYS A 102 -19.09 -5.52 4.01
CA LYS A 102 -20.14 -4.99 3.11
C LYS A 102 -19.57 -4.50 1.79
N THR A 103 -18.43 -3.82 1.84
CA THR A 103 -17.77 -3.28 0.64
C THR A 103 -17.01 -4.33 -0.15
N GLY A 104 -16.69 -5.49 0.45
CA GLY A 104 -15.94 -6.56 -0.21
C GLY A 104 -14.47 -6.21 -0.46
N VAL A 105 -13.90 -5.26 0.28
CA VAL A 105 -12.51 -4.81 0.09
C VAL A 105 -11.53 -5.90 0.51
N TYR A 106 -11.70 -6.48 1.71
CA TYR A 106 -10.79 -7.49 2.24
C TYR A 106 -11.50 -8.51 3.12
N THR A 107 -11.39 -9.79 2.76
CA THR A 107 -11.88 -10.92 3.57
C THR A 107 -10.72 -11.72 4.16
N GLY A 108 -9.62 -11.88 3.42
CA GLY A 108 -8.43 -12.60 3.87
C GLY A 108 -7.25 -12.53 2.89
N PRO A 109 -6.12 -13.17 3.20
CA PRO A 109 -4.86 -13.00 2.46
C PRO A 109 -4.93 -13.36 0.97
N GLU A 110 -5.85 -14.23 0.58
CA GLU A 110 -6.10 -14.64 -0.81
C GLU A 110 -7.45 -14.13 -1.34
N ARG A 111 -8.23 -13.42 -0.51
CA ARG A 111 -9.59 -12.97 -0.80
C ARG A 111 -9.72 -11.49 -0.50
N TYR A 112 -9.44 -10.68 -1.52
CA TYR A 112 -9.54 -9.23 -1.50
C TYR A 112 -9.90 -8.72 -2.88
N THR A 113 -10.44 -7.50 -2.96
CA THR A 113 -10.86 -6.92 -4.25
C THR A 113 -9.70 -6.79 -5.23
N LEU A 114 -9.94 -7.15 -6.49
CA LEU A 114 -9.05 -6.87 -7.63
C LEU A 114 -9.51 -5.66 -8.44
N GLU A 115 -10.64 -5.09 -8.08
CA GLU A 115 -11.29 -3.96 -8.73
C GLU A 115 -11.20 -2.71 -7.85
N HIS A 116 -11.24 -1.53 -8.48
CA HIS A 116 -11.15 -0.26 -7.76
C HIS A 116 -12.46 0.08 -7.02
N ARG A 117 -13.61 -0.25 -7.61
CA ARG A 117 -14.93 0.16 -7.13
C ARG A 117 -15.20 -0.15 -5.65
N PRO A 118 -14.95 -1.36 -5.11
CA PRO A 118 -15.10 -1.64 -3.68
C PRO A 118 -14.39 -0.65 -2.75
N ILE A 119 -13.20 -0.20 -3.15
CA ILE A 119 -12.39 0.73 -2.37
C ILE A 119 -13.04 2.12 -2.39
N ASP A 120 -13.49 2.58 -3.56
CA ASP A 120 -14.13 3.89 -3.68
C ASP A 120 -15.43 3.94 -2.88
N VAL A 121 -16.19 2.84 -2.86
CA VAL A 121 -17.37 2.73 -2.00
C VAL A 121 -16.98 2.83 -0.53
N LEU A 122 -15.95 2.10 -0.07
CA LEU A 122 -15.46 2.20 1.30
C LEU A 122 -15.05 3.64 1.66
N ARG A 123 -14.24 4.28 0.81
CA ARG A 123 -13.79 5.66 1.02
C ARG A 123 -14.95 6.65 1.01
N GLY A 124 -15.92 6.46 0.12
CA GLY A 124 -17.13 7.28 0.02
C GLY A 124 -18.00 7.18 1.26
N GLU A 125 -18.21 5.97 1.78
CA GLU A 125 -18.93 5.75 3.05
C GLU A 125 -18.23 6.49 4.18
N VAL A 126 -16.91 6.28 4.36
CA VAL A 126 -16.12 6.99 5.39
C VAL A 126 -16.21 8.50 5.21
N TYR A 127 -16.08 9.04 4.00
CA TYR A 127 -16.20 10.46 3.74
C TYR A 127 -17.58 11.01 4.16
N ASN A 128 -18.66 10.35 3.74
CA ASN A 128 -20.02 10.81 4.00
C ASN A 128 -20.38 10.78 5.48
N THR A 129 -19.94 9.75 6.21
CA THR A 129 -20.25 9.57 7.63
C THR A 129 -19.28 10.30 8.55
N CYS A 130 -18.01 10.43 8.17
CA CYS A 130 -16.97 10.97 9.03
C CYS A 130 -16.60 12.44 8.74
N ARG A 131 -17.18 13.10 7.73
CA ARG A 131 -16.92 14.53 7.48
C ARG A 131 -17.18 15.40 8.72
N PRO A 132 -16.37 16.45 8.96
CA PRO A 132 -16.68 17.45 9.97
C PRO A 132 -17.99 18.16 9.65
N SER A 133 -18.75 18.52 10.69
CA SER A 133 -19.92 19.39 10.58
C SER A 133 -19.53 20.81 10.21
#